data_AF-A0A662JT97-F1
#
_entry.id   AF-A0A662JT97-F1
#
_cell.length_a   1.000
_cell.length_b   1.000
_cell.length_c   1.000
_cell.angle_alpha   90.00
_cell.angle_beta   90.00
_cell.angle_gamma   90.00
#
_symmetry.space_group_name_H-M   'P 1'
#
loop_
_entity.id
_entity.type
_entity.pdbx_description
1 polymer ?
#
loop_
_entity_poly.entity_id
_entity_poly.type
_entity_poly.pdbx_seq_one_letter_code
_entity_poly.pdbx_strand_id
1 'polypeptide(L)'
;MAKLWAIVIKEYRHLIRDPKTLLMIVFTPLIVTILFGLGYGGSPGRVPIALVLEDMSSLGYRLALKIRNVPPFDVAYTPRTRYEAMDLILDG
;
A
#
# COMPACT_ATOMS: atom_id res chain seq x y z
N MET A 1 5.91 10.47 -44.21
CA MET A 1 6.12 9.18 -43.54
C MET A 1 7.58 8.68 -43.55
N ALA A 2 8.27 8.59 -44.70
CA ALA A 2 9.65 8.06 -44.75
C ALA A 2 10.68 8.80 -43.86
N LYS A 3 10.58 10.14 -43.75
CA LYS A 3 11.49 10.93 -42.90
C LYS A 3 11.34 10.63 -41.40
N LEU A 4 10.10 10.44 -40.93
CA LEU A 4 9.82 10.10 -39.54
C LEU A 4 10.43 8.73 -39.20
N TRP A 5 10.30 7.78 -40.11
CA TRP A 5 10.85 6.43 -39.94
C TRP A 5 12.39 6.41 -39.90
N ALA A 6 13.03 7.24 -40.73
CA ALA A 6 14.48 7.41 -40.68
C ALA A 6 14.97 7.98 -39.33
N ILE A 7 14.20 8.90 -38.73
CA ILE A 7 14.52 9.48 -37.42
C ILE A 7 14.36 8.43 -36.31
N VAL A 8 13.25 7.69 -36.30
CA VAL A 8 12.98 6.64 -35.29
C VAL A 8 14.08 5.57 -35.31
N ILE A 9 14.47 5.09 -36.50
CA ILE A 9 15.53 4.08 -36.63
C ILE A 9 16.88 4.62 -36.14
N LYS A 10 17.17 5.90 -36.39
CA LYS A 10 18.41 6.55 -35.93
C LYS A 10 18.46 6.62 -34.40
N GLU A 11 17.38 7.08 -33.76
CA GLU A 11 17.28 7.19 -32.30
C GLU A 11 17.30 5.82 -31.63
N TYR A 12 16.59 4.83 -32.17
CA TYR A 12 16.62 3.47 -31.64
C TYR A 12 18.03 2.86 -31.67
N ARG A 13 18.78 3.07 -32.76
CA ARG A 13 20.17 2.63 -32.86
C ARG A 13 21.08 3.39 -31.90
N HIS A 14 20.82 4.68 -31.67
CA HIS A 14 21.54 5.48 -30.70
C HIS A 14 21.31 4.92 -29.29
N LEU A 15 20.06 4.63 -28.94
CA LEU A 15 19.65 4.11 -27.65
C LEU A 15 20.31 2.75 -27.32
N ILE A 16 20.38 1.84 -28.29
CA ILE A 16 21.05 0.53 -28.12
C ILE A 16 22.56 0.67 -27.95
N ARG A 17 23.18 1.65 -28.61
CA ARG A 17 24.63 1.87 -28.58
C ARG A 17 25.10 2.68 -27.38
N ASP A 18 24.21 3.35 -26.68
CA ASP A 18 24.51 4.07 -25.45
C ASP A 18 24.12 3.21 -24.22
N PRO A 19 25.07 2.41 -23.68
CA PRO A 19 24.80 1.55 -22.54
C PRO A 19 24.43 2.34 -21.29
N LYS A 20 24.88 3.59 -21.15
CA LYS A 20 24.58 4.41 -19.97
C LYS A 20 23.11 4.83 -19.95
N THR A 21 22.60 5.27 -21.09
CA THR A 21 21.19 5.63 -21.23
C THR A 21 20.28 4.42 -21.05
N LEU A 22 20.66 3.27 -21.63
CA LEU A 22 19.93 2.02 -21.46
C LEU A 22 19.90 1.59 -19.98
N LEU A 23 21.03 1.73 -19.28
CA LEU A 23 21.15 1.40 -17.87
C LEU A 23 20.23 2.29 -17.02
N MET A 24 20.17 3.60 -17.28
CA MET A 24 19.25 4.50 -16.58
C MET A 24 17.78 4.11 -16.79
N ILE A 25 17.38 3.85 -18.03
CA ILE A 25 15.99 3.50 -18.38
C ILE A 25 15.55 2.21 -17.67
N VAL A 26 16.45 1.26 -17.49
CA VAL A 26 16.14 -0.01 -16.80
C VAL A 26 16.28 0.13 -15.29
N PHE A 27 17.39 0.66 -14.78
CA PHE A 27 17.68 0.69 -13.35
C PHE A 27 16.79 1.64 -12.57
N THR A 28 16.46 2.82 -13.11
CA THR A 28 15.63 3.80 -12.41
C THR A 28 14.27 3.21 -12.01
N PRO A 29 13.46 2.65 -12.94
CA PRO A 29 12.20 2.02 -12.55
C PRO A 29 12.39 0.74 -11.74
N LEU A 30 13.49 -0.01 -11.95
CA LEU A 30 13.78 -1.22 -11.17
C LEU A 30 13.99 -0.90 -9.70
N ILE A 31 14.80 0.11 -9.39
CA ILE A 31 15.06 0.59 -8.04
C ILE A 31 13.76 1.07 -7.39
N VAL A 32 12.97 1.89 -8.10
CA VAL A 32 11.67 2.36 -7.60
C VAL A 32 10.75 1.18 -7.30
N THR A 33 10.64 0.22 -8.21
CA THR A 33 9.80 -0.99 -8.01
C THR A 33 10.26 -1.79 -6.80
N ILE A 34 11.57 -1.98 -6.63
CA ILE A 34 12.14 -2.69 -5.47
C ILE A 34 11.85 -1.91 -4.19
N LEU A 35 12.05 -0.59 -4.17
CA LEU A 35 11.78 0.25 -3.00
C LEU A 35 10.29 0.23 -2.64
N PHE A 36 9.39 0.27 -3.62
CA PHE A 36 7.96 0.09 -3.39
C PHE A 36 7.65 -1.34 -2.91
N GLY A 37 8.27 -2.36 -3.49
CA GLY A 37 8.09 -3.75 -3.06
C GLY A 37 8.61 -4.01 -1.65
N LEU A 38 9.72 -3.38 -1.24
CA LEU A 38 10.27 -3.49 0.11
C LEU A 38 9.52 -2.62 1.11
N GLY A 39 9.08 -1.42 0.71
CA GLY A 39 8.37 -0.47 1.57
C GLY A 39 6.87 -0.77 1.73
N TYR A 40 6.24 -1.37 0.73
CA TYR A 40 4.80 -1.66 0.71
C TYR A 40 4.45 -3.15 0.54
N GLY A 41 5.40 -4.02 0.19
CA GLY A 41 5.13 -5.44 -0.07
C GLY A 41 5.06 -6.31 1.19
N GLY A 42 5.39 -5.77 2.36
CA GLY A 42 5.03 -6.40 3.63
C GLY A 42 3.53 -6.33 3.81
N SER A 43 2.89 -7.49 4.09
CA SER A 43 1.45 -7.71 4.35
C SER A 43 0.68 -6.41 4.65
N PRO A 44 -0.45 -6.11 3.96
CA PRO A 44 -1.22 -4.89 4.20
C PRO A 44 -1.38 -4.73 5.70
N GLY A 45 -0.76 -3.66 6.22
CA GLY A 45 -0.47 -3.53 7.64
C GLY A 45 -1.70 -3.85 8.43
N ARG A 46 -1.56 -4.70 9.45
CA ARG A 46 -2.57 -4.89 10.48
C ARG A 46 -2.80 -3.54 11.13
N VAL A 47 -3.77 -2.78 10.64
CA VAL A 47 -4.09 -1.45 11.14
C VAL A 47 -4.69 -1.66 12.52
N PRO A 48 -4.02 -1.23 13.60
CA PRO A 48 -4.56 -1.36 14.94
C PRO A 48 -5.81 -0.49 15.03
N ILE A 49 -6.94 -1.11 15.36
CA ILE A 49 -8.21 -0.41 15.55
C ILE A 49 -8.73 -0.65 16.97
N ALA A 50 -9.33 0.38 17.54
CA ALA A 50 -10.16 0.27 18.74
C ALA A 50 -11.60 0.02 18.33
N LEU A 51 -12.20 -1.08 18.79
CA LEU A 51 -13.59 -1.44 18.51
C LEU A 51 -14.46 -1.23 19.75
N VAL A 52 -15.42 -0.31 19.70
CA VAL A 52 -16.40 -0.08 20.76
C VAL A 52 -17.72 -0.75 20.39
N LEU A 53 -18.29 -1.53 21.32
CA LEU A 53 -19.65 -2.04 21.22
C LEU A 53 -20.56 -1.18 22.13
N GLU A 54 -21.27 -0.20 21.58
CA GLU A 54 -22.20 0.64 22.36
C GLU A 54 -23.53 -0.08 22.63
N ASP A 55 -23.90 -1.03 21.77
CA ASP A 55 -25.10 -1.84 21.88
C ASP A 55 -24.73 -3.31 22.13
N MET A 56 -25.32 -3.93 23.16
CA MET A 56 -25.15 -5.34 23.50
C MET A 56 -26.05 -6.29 22.71
N SER A 57 -26.63 -5.82 21.60
CA SER A 57 -27.45 -6.65 20.72
C SER A 57 -26.65 -7.79 20.06
N SER A 58 -27.37 -8.87 19.74
CA SER A 58 -26.81 -10.03 19.02
C SER A 58 -26.24 -9.66 17.64
N LEU A 59 -26.77 -8.61 17.00
CA LEU A 59 -26.27 -8.08 15.75
C LEU A 59 -24.90 -7.40 15.93
N GLY A 60 -24.76 -6.56 16.96
CA GLY A 60 -23.50 -5.89 17.29
C GLY A 60 -22.36 -6.89 17.51
N TYR A 61 -22.62 -7.94 18.30
CA TYR A 61 -21.64 -8.99 18.57
C TYR A 61 -21.19 -9.74 17.29
N ARG A 62 -22.14 -10.06 16.39
CA ARG A 62 -21.82 -10.73 15.11
C ARG A 62 -21.01 -9.83 14.17
N LEU A 63 -21.26 -8.53 14.17
CA LEU A 63 -20.50 -7.58 13.38
C LEU A 63 -19.06 -7.42 13.91
N ALA A 64 -18.89 -7.33 15.23
CA ALA A 64 -17.59 -7.29 15.89
C ALA A 64 -16.72 -8.51 15.55
N LEU A 65 -17.31 -9.70 15.58
CA LEU A 65 -16.63 -10.95 15.19
C LEU A 65 -16.23 -10.96 13.72
N LYS A 66 -17.04 -10.40 12.82
CA LYS A 66 -16.66 -10.26 11.41
C LYS A 66 -15.48 -9.32 11.25
N ILE A 67 -15.51 -8.15 11.87
CA ILE A 67 -14.44 -7.14 11.78
C ILE A 67 -13.10 -7.71 12.26
N ARG A 68 -13.10 -8.48 13.36
CA ARG A 68 -11.89 -9.16 13.89
C ARG A 68 -11.22 -10.12 12.89
N ASN A 69 -11.96 -10.61 11.90
CA ASN A 69 -11.48 -11.61 10.95
C ASN A 69 -11.23 -11.03 9.55
N VAL A 70 -11.31 -9.72 9.37
CA VAL A 70 -11.06 -9.05 8.07
C VAL A 70 -9.64 -8.49 8.07
N PRO A 71 -8.68 -9.06 7.32
CA PRO A 71 -7.45 -8.35 6.97
C PRO A 71 -7.86 -7.11 6.14
N PRO A 72 -7.45 -5.89 6.50
CA PRO A 72 -6.23 -5.50 7.22
C PRO A 72 -6.42 -5.07 8.68
N PHE A 73 -7.57 -5.30 9.31
CA PHE A 73 -7.83 -4.76 10.64
C PHE A 73 -7.29 -5.69 11.75
N ASP A 74 -6.63 -5.11 12.74
CA ASP A 74 -6.23 -5.81 13.96
C ASP A 74 -6.89 -5.12 15.15
N VAL A 75 -7.78 -5.83 15.84
CA VAL A 75 -8.51 -5.27 16.98
C VAL A 75 -7.61 -5.33 18.20
N ALA A 76 -6.79 -4.29 18.37
CA ALA A 76 -5.84 -4.16 19.48
C ALA A 76 -6.55 -3.84 20.82
N TYR A 77 -7.65 -3.08 20.76
CA TYR A 77 -8.38 -2.65 21.96
C TYR A 77 -9.89 -2.83 21.80
N THR A 78 -10.57 -3.19 22.88
CA THR A 78 -12.04 -3.25 22.96
C THR A 78 -12.53 -2.38 24.13
N PRO A 79 -12.44 -1.05 24.02
CA PRO A 79 -12.86 -0.12 25.07
C PRO A 79 -14.38 -0.16 25.29
N ARG A 80 -14.80 0.18 26.52
CA ARG A 80 -16.21 0.13 26.94
C ARG A 80 -16.98 1.37 26.53
N THR A 81 -16.28 2.47 26.29
CA THR A 81 -16.88 3.74 25.92
C THR A 81 -16.17 4.36 24.74
N ARG A 82 -16.90 5.20 24.00
CA ARG A 82 -16.33 6.00 22.92
C ARG A 82 -15.25 6.96 23.42
N TYR A 83 -15.36 7.46 24.64
CA TYR A 83 -14.38 8.37 25.24
C TYR A 83 -13.03 7.67 25.45
N GLU A 84 -13.05 6.49 26.07
CA GLU A 84 -11.87 5.63 26.27
C GLU A 84 -11.23 5.23 24.94
N ALA A 85 -12.03 4.96 23.90
CA ALA A 85 -11.52 4.69 22.56
C ALA A 85 -10.81 5.89 21.93
N MET A 86 -11.30 7.10 22.19
CA MET A 86 -10.69 8.33 21.68
C MET A 86 -9.36 8.60 22.36
N ASP A 87 -9.29 8.38 23.67
CA ASP A 87 -8.09 8.51 24.49
C ASP A 87 -6.98 7.58 23.97
N LEU A 88 -7.33 6.31 23.72
CA LEU A 88 -6.42 5.30 23.14
C LEU A 88 -5.92 5.64 21.73
N ILE A 89 -6.66 6.44 20.95
CA ILE A 89 -6.23 6.90 19.62
C ILE A 89 -5.31 8.13 19.74
N LEU A 90 -5.53 8.97 20.75
CA LEU A 90 -4.76 10.20 20.98
C LEU A 90 -3.43 9.94 21.71
N ASP A 91 -3.38 8.91 22.55
CA ASP A 91 -2.18 8.45 23.26
C ASP A 91 -1.29 7.52 22.41
N GLY A 92 -1.75 7.16 21.21
CA GLY A 92 -1.14 6.18 20.30
C GLY A 92 0.16 6.62 19.63
#